data_AF-A0A932IGU8-F1
#
_entry.id   AF-A0A932IGU8-F1
#
_cell.length_a   1.000
_cell.length_b   1.000
_cell.length_c   1.000
_cell.angle_alpha   90.00
_cell.angle_beta   90.00
_cell.angle_gamma   90.00
#
_symmetry.space_group_name_H-M   'P 1'
#
loop_
_entity.id
_entity.type
_entity.pdbx_description
1 polymer ?
#
loop_
_entity_poly.entity_id
_entity_poly.type
_entity_poly.pdbx_seq_one_letter_code
_entity_poly.pdbx_strand_id
1 'polypeptide(L)' 'MPSFAAVDVGSNAVRLLMVRLSPLGALVDAKFHRYALRLGTDVFAHGAVGKVCARQLVQVFR' A
#
# COMPACT_ATOMS: atom_id res chain seq x y z
N MET A 1 -17.20 0.57 -16.71
CA MET A 1 -15.78 1.00 -16.68
C MET A 1 -15.07 0.19 -15.62
N PRO A 2 -14.15 -0.71 -15.98
CA PRO A 2 -13.43 -1.52 -15.01
C PRO A 2 -12.56 -0.65 -14.11
N SER A 3 -12.49 -1.02 -12.83
CA SER A 3 -11.62 -0.37 -11.83
C SER A 3 -10.63 -1.41 -11.31
N PHE A 4 -9.37 -1.02 -11.20
CA PHE A 4 -8.29 -1.87 -10.72
C PHE A 4 -7.63 -1.21 -9.51
N ALA A 5 -7.14 -2.02 -8.59
CA ALA A 5 -6.35 -1.57 -7.46
C ALA A 5 -5.06 -2.40 -7.39
N ALA A 6 -3.94 -1.72 -7.22
CA ALA A 6 -2.65 -2.33 -6.94
C ALA A 6 -2.19 -1.88 -5.55
N VAL A 7 -1.90 -2.84 -4.69
CA VAL A 7 -1.36 -2.62 -3.35
C VAL A 7 0.07 -3.13 -3.34
N ASP A 8 1.00 -2.29 -2.90
CA ASP A 8 2.41 -2.63 -2.68
C ASP A 8 2.75 -2.43 -1.20
N VAL A 9 3.19 -3.49 -0.53
CA VAL A 9 3.59 -3.48 0.89
C VAL A 9 5.10 -3.61 0.96
N GLY A 10 5.79 -2.46 0.95
CA GLY A 10 7.25 -2.41 1.03
C GLY A 10 7.76 -2.15 2.45
N SER A 11 9.04 -2.46 2.68
CA SER A 11 9.70 -2.25 3.97
C SER A 11 9.71 -0.78 4.43
N ASN A 12 9.59 0.17 3.50
CA ASN A 12 9.55 1.60 3.82
C ASN A 12 8.12 2.15 3.91
N ALA A 13 7.26 1.75 2.96
CA ALA A 13 5.93 2.30 2.83
C ALA A 13 4.98 1.29 2.20
N VAL A 14 3.71 1.43 2.54
CA VAL A 14 2.59 0.82 1.83
C VAL A 14 2.08 1.81 0.79
N ARG A 15 1.78 1.34 -0.41
CA ARG A 15 1.26 2.14 -1.51
C ARG A 15 -0.01 1.51 -2.07
N LEU A 16 -0.97 2.36 -2.43
CA LEU A 16 -2.20 1.96 -3.12
C LEU A 16 -2.35 2.81 -4.37
N LEU A 17 -2.49 2.17 -5.52
CA LEU A 17 -2.88 2.79 -6.78
C LEU A 17 -4.23 2.24 -7.20
N MET A 18 -5.24 3.11 -7.29
CA MET A 18 -6.54 2.78 -7.86
C MET A 18 -6.67 3.44 -9.23
N VAL A 19 -7.02 2.69 -10.26
CA VAL A 19 -7.21 3.21 -11.61
C VAL A 19 -8.58 2.81 -12.16
N ARG A 20 -9.17 3.69 -12.96
CA ARG A 20 -10.38 3.39 -13.72
C ARG A 20 -10.07 3.48 -15.21
N LEU A 21 -10.45 2.46 -15.98
CA LEU A 21 -10.24 2.45 -17.43
C LEU A 21 -11.54 2.73 -18.19
N SER A 22 -11.41 3.36 -19.35
CA SER A 22 -12.47 3.52 -20.33
C SER A 22 -12.77 2.17 -21.02
N PRO A 23 -13.87 2.05 -21.77
CA PRO A 23 -14.14 0.85 -22.57
C PRO A 23 -13.04 0.53 -23.60
N LEU A 24 -12.25 1.53 -24.03
CA LEU A 24 -11.13 1.37 -24.95
C LEU A 24 -9.79 1.10 -24.23
N GLY A 25 -9.82 0.90 -22.91
CA GLY A 25 -8.62 0.64 -22.10
C GLY A 25 -7.80 1.86 -21.71
N ALA A 26 -8.23 3.07 -22.09
CA ALA A 26 -7.55 4.30 -21.70
C ALA A 26 -7.77 4.61 -20.21
N LEU A 27 -6.76 5.15 -19.54
CA LEU A 27 -6.85 5.52 -18.12
C LEU A 27 -7.68 6.80 -17.95
N VAL A 28 -8.73 6.74 -17.13
CA VAL A 28 -9.72 7.83 -16.94
C VAL A 28 -9.57 8.49 -15.58
N ASP A 29 -9.20 7.72 -14.55
CA ASP A 29 -8.96 8.22 -13.20
C ASP A 29 -7.81 7.42 -12.57
N ALA A 30 -7.00 8.09 -11.75
CA ALA A 30 -5.94 7.51 -10.94
C ALA A 30 -5.91 8.17 -9.57
N LYS A 31 -5.98 7.35 -8.52
CA LYS A 31 -5.79 7.78 -7.13
C LYS A 31 -4.63 7.02 -6.53
N PHE A 32 -3.71 7.76 -5.93
CA PHE A 32 -2.52 7.22 -5.31
C PHE A 32 -2.46 7.58 -3.83
N HIS A 33 -2.21 6.59 -2.99
CA HIS A 33 -2.00 6.76 -1.56
C HIS A 33 -0.66 6.13 -1.15
N ARG A 34 0.03 6.79 -0.21
CA ARG A 34 1.29 6.31 0.35
C ARG A 34 1.28 6.47 1.87
N TYR A 35 1.57 5.38 2.57
CA TYR A 35 1.63 5.33 4.03
C TYR A 35 3.04 4.93 4.47
N ALA A 36 3.75 5.86 5.12
CA ALA A 36 5.13 5.65 5.56
C ALA A 36 5.20 4.91 6.90
N LEU A 37 5.01 3.59 6.87
CA LEU A 37 5.00 2.72 8.05
C LEU A 37 6.39 2.23 8.50
N ARG A 38 7.40 2.27 7.61
CA ARG A 38 8.79 1.85 7.90
C ARG A 38 8.90 0.45 8.54
N LEU A 39 8.14 -0.53 8.02
CA LEU A 39 8.15 -1.93 8.48
C LEU A 39 9.56 -2.55 8.62
N GLY A 40 10.50 -2.08 7.79
CA GLY A 40 11.89 -2.53 7.80
C GLY A 40 12.65 -2.17 9.07
N THR A 41 12.29 -1.09 9.78
CA THR A 41 13.00 -0.68 11.01
C THR A 41 13.02 -1.81 12.03
N ASP A 42 11.86 -2.42 12.29
CA ASP A 42 11.73 -3.54 13.23
C ASP A 42 12.49 -4.76 12.73
N VAL A 43 12.40 -5.07 11.44
CA VAL A 43 13.08 -6.23 10.83
C VAL A 43 14.60 -6.07 10.89
N PHE A 44 15.13 -4.88 10.61
CA PHE A 44 16.57 -4.61 10.68
C PHE A 44 17.09 -4.62 12.13
N ALA A 45 16.28 -4.19 13.10
CA ALA A 45 16.68 -4.16 14.51
C ALA A 45 16.49 -5.49 15.25
N HIS A 46 15.45 -6.24 14.91
CA HIS A 46 14.96 -7.38 15.71
C HIS A 46 14.71 -8.65 14.88
N GLY A 47 14.92 -8.62 13.57
CA GLY A 47 14.72 -9.76 12.67
C GLY A 47 13.26 -10.08 12.36
N ALA A 48 12.30 -9.34 12.93
CA ALA A 48 10.86 -9.55 12.74
C ALA A 48 10.09 -8.24 12.85
N VAL A 49 8.88 -8.20 12.27
CA VAL A 49 7.96 -7.07 12.43
C VAL A 49 7.38 -7.08 13.85
N GLY A 50 7.55 -5.98 14.59
CA GLY A 50 7.05 -5.85 15.94
C GLY A 50 5.53 -5.70 16.00
N LYS A 51 4.94 -6.01 17.16
CA LYS A 51 3.48 -5.97 17.37
C LYS A 51 2.86 -4.59 17.14
N VAL A 52 3.60 -3.51 17.44
CA VAL A 52 3.13 -2.13 17.20
C VAL A 52 3.05 -1.86 15.70
N CYS A 53 4.14 -2.13 14.98
CA CYS A 53 4.22 -1.91 13.53
C CYS A 53 3.20 -2.77 12.77
N ALA A 54 2.99 -4.03 13.18
CA ALA A 54 1.96 -4.90 12.63
C ALA A 54 0.54 -4.34 12.80
N ARG A 55 0.22 -3.74 13.95
CA ARG A 55 -1.09 -3.10 14.17
C ARG A 55 -1.28 -1.87 13.28
N GLN A 56 -0.25 -1.04 13.15
CA GLN A 56 -0.29 0.14 12.28
C GLN A 56 -0.43 -0.26 10.80
N LEU A 57 0.20 -1.36 10.38
CA LEU A 57 0.02 -1.95 9.05
C LEU A 57 -1.43 -2.32 8.78
N VAL A 58 -2.08 -3.05 9.71
CA VAL A 58 -3.49 -3.41 9.56
C VAL A 58 -4.41 -2.18 9.52
N GLN A 59 -4.07 -1.11 10.25
CA GLN A 59 -4.83 0.14 10.21
C GLN A 59 -4.80 0.85 8.85
N VAL A 60 -3.78 0.63 8.01
CA VAL A 60 -3.75 1.20 6.65
C VAL A 60 -4.81 0.59 5.73
N PHE A 61 -5.27 -0.62 6.04
CA PHE A 61 -6.26 -1.36 5.23
C PHE A 61 -7.69 -1.27 5.76
N ARG A 62 -7.92 -0.50 6.83
CA ARG A 62 -9.25 -0.23 7.38
C ARG A 62 -9.80 1.07 6.82
#